data_AF-A0A9W6L1K0-F1
#
_entry.id   AF-A0A9W6L1K0-F1
#
_cell.length_a   1.000
_cell.length_b   1.000
_cell.length_c   1.000
_cell.angle_alpha   90.00
_cell.angle_beta   90.00
_cell.angle_gamma   90.00
#
_symmetry.space_group_name_H-M   'P 1'
#
loop_
_entity.id
_entity.type
_entity.pdbx_description
1 polymer ?
#
loop_
_entity_poly.entity_id
_entity_poly.type
_entity_poly.pdbx_seq_one_letter_code
_entity_poly.pdbx_strand_id
1 'polypeptide(L)'
;MLGVASPPRARAWAFEAVLAVLSDDVNAEQGTERARAVAAAVLAEAGEPGLTETVVVLSSTLAEALERIAAERGLVAADLAEIWFVD
;
A
#
# COMPACT_ATOMS: atom_id res chain seq x y z
N MET A 1 18.87 24.31 1.20
CA MET A 1 18.88 22.91 1.67
C MET A 1 17.68 22.73 2.57
N LEU A 2 16.57 22.20 2.06
CA LEU A 2 15.43 21.83 2.90
C LEU A 2 15.61 20.37 3.28
N GLY A 3 15.79 20.13 4.58
CA GLY A 3 15.84 18.77 5.14
C GLY A 3 14.47 18.12 4.95
N VAL A 4 14.42 17.11 4.09
CA VAL A 4 13.25 16.23 4.00
C VAL A 4 13.20 15.50 5.33
N ALA A 5 12.21 15.84 6.15
CA ALA A 5 11.90 15.08 7.36
C ALA A 5 11.69 13.62 6.92
N SER A 6 12.53 12.73 7.45
CA SER A 6 12.42 11.30 7.17
C SER A 6 11.02 10.85 7.60
N PRO A 7 10.24 10.16 6.74
CA PRO A 7 8.93 9.67 7.13
C PRO A 7 9.06 8.81 8.41
N PRO A 8 8.05 8.80 9.31
CA PRO A 8 8.07 7.95 10.48
C PRO A 8 8.42 6.53 10.05
N ARG A 9 9.32 5.87 10.80
CA ARG A 9 9.89 4.55 10.43
C ARG A 9 8.83 3.54 9.99
N ALA A 10 7.65 3.58 10.63
CA ALA A 10 6.49 2.76 10.30
C ALA A 10 5.93 3.03 8.89
N ARG A 11 5.89 4.29 8.44
CA ARG A 11 5.43 4.66 7.09
C ARG A 11 6.42 4.20 6.01
N ALA A 12 7.72 4.31 6.28
CA ALA A 12 8.75 3.77 5.39
C ALA A 12 8.65 2.25 5.28
N TRP A 13 8.43 1.55 6.39
CA TRP A 13 8.23 0.10 6.41
C TRP A 13 6.94 -0.34 5.72
N ALA A 14 5.84 0.39 5.89
CA ALA A 14 4.60 0.12 5.18
C ALA A 14 4.81 0.23 3.66
N PHE A 15 5.55 1.25 3.22
CA PHE A 15 5.87 1.43 1.81
C PHE A 15 6.76 0.32 1.25
N GLU A 16 7.82 -0.07 1.97
CA GLU A 16 8.68 -1.20 1.58
C GLU A 16 7.93 -2.54 1.57
N ALA A 17 7.02 -2.76 2.52
CA ALA A 17 6.20 -3.97 2.57
C ALA A 17 5.23 -4.05 1.38
N VAL A 18 4.59 -2.93 1.01
CA VAL A 18 3.74 -2.85 -0.17
C VAL A 18 4.54 -3.12 -1.44
N LEU A 19 5.72 -2.50 -1.61
CA LEU A 19 6.57 -2.76 -2.77
C LEU A 19 7.05 -4.22 -2.84
N ALA A 20 7.32 -4.86 -1.70
CA ALA A 20 7.69 -6.26 -1.65
C ALA A 20 6.51 -7.20 -2.01
N VAL A 21 5.28 -6.86 -1.63
CA VAL A 21 4.07 -7.61 -2.02
C VAL A 21 3.78 -7.47 -3.52
N LEU A 22 4.08 -6.31 -4.09
CA LEU A 22 3.90 -6.01 -5.52
C LEU A 22 5.03 -6.52 -6.42
N SER A 23 6.13 -6.99 -5.84
CA SER A 23 7.24 -7.61 -6.55
C SER A 23 6.92 -9.08 -6.81
N ASP A 24 7.03 -9.49 -8.09
CA ASP A 24 6.84 -10.85 -8.61
C ASP A 24 7.69 -11.94 -7.89
N ASP A 25 8.65 -11.52 -7.07
CA ASP A 25 9.59 -12.38 -6.33
C ASP A 25 9.04 -12.88 -4.97
N VAL A 26 7.88 -12.39 -4.51
CA VAL A 26 7.27 -12.81 -3.23
C VAL A 26 6.03 -13.64 -3.51
N ASN A 27 6.02 -14.89 -3.05
CA ASN A 27 4.79 -15.70 -3.13
C ASN A 27 3.65 -14.95 -2.41
N ALA A 28 2.43 -15.02 -2.94
CA ALA A 28 1.28 -14.29 -2.41
C ALA A 28 1.01 -14.56 -0.91
N GLU A 29 1.40 -15.73 -0.40
CA GLU A 29 1.28 -16.11 1.01
C GLU A 29 2.24 -15.31 1.90
N GLN A 30 3.50 -15.15 1.51
CA GLN A 30 4.52 -14.37 2.23
C GLN A 30 4.15 -12.88 2.22
N GLY A 31 3.61 -12.38 1.10
CA GLY A 31 3.08 -11.02 1.03
C GLY A 31 1.93 -10.83 2.03
N THR A 32 0.99 -11.78 2.06
CA THR A 32 -0.14 -11.77 2.99
C THR A 32 0.29 -11.84 4.45
N GLU A 33 1.26 -12.70 4.79
CA GLU A 33 1.78 -12.81 6.14
C GLU A 33 2.45 -11.52 6.61
N ARG A 34 3.24 -10.87 5.74
CA ARG A 34 3.86 -9.57 6.05
C ARG A 34 2.81 -8.48 6.24
N ALA A 35 1.79 -8.42 5.38
CA ALA A 35 0.70 -7.47 5.51
C ALA A 35 -0.06 -7.66 6.83
N ARG A 36 -0.33 -8.92 7.22
CA ARG A 36 -0.95 -9.24 8.52
C ARG A 36 -0.07 -8.82 9.69
N ALA A 37 1.25 -9.04 9.62
CA ALA A 37 2.19 -8.62 10.65
C ALA A 37 2.20 -7.09 10.82
N VAL A 38 2.17 -6.33 9.72
CA VAL A 38 2.08 -4.87 9.76
C VAL A 38 0.75 -4.41 10.36
N ALA A 39 -0.37 -4.99 9.94
CA ALA A 39 -1.68 -4.65 10.50
C ALA A 39 -1.76 -4.92 12.01
N ALA A 40 -1.21 -6.04 12.48
CA ALA A 40 -1.13 -6.37 13.90
C ALA A 40 -0.27 -5.36 14.68
N ALA A 41 0.86 -4.93 14.13
CA ALA A 41 1.72 -3.93 14.75
C ALA A 41 1.02 -2.57 14.86
N VAL A 42 0.36 -2.10 13.79
CA VAL A 42 -0.40 -0.84 13.80
C VAL A 42 -1.56 -0.90 14.80
N LEU A 43 -2.28 -2.03 14.86
CA LEU A 43 -3.35 -2.22 15.84
C LEU A 43 -2.81 -2.14 17.28
N ALA A 44 -1.66 -2.75 17.55
CA ALA A 44 -1.04 -2.72 18.88
C ALA A 44 -0.53 -1.33 19.27
N GLU A 45 0.00 -0.55 18.33
CA GLU A 45 0.57 0.77 18.58
C GLU A 45 -0.47 1.90 18.60
N ALA A 46 -1.43 1.87 17.68
CA ALA A 46 -2.33 3.00 17.40
C ALA A 46 -3.82 2.64 17.54
N GLY A 47 -4.15 1.39 17.87
CA GLY A 47 -5.52 0.91 18.01
C GLY A 47 -6.29 0.87 16.68
N GLU A 48 -7.57 0.52 16.77
CA GLU A 48 -8.46 0.44 15.60
C GLU A 48 -8.55 1.75 14.80
N PRO A 49 -8.57 2.96 15.41
CA PRO A 49 -8.59 4.20 14.64
C PRO A 49 -7.35 4.38 13.77
N GLY A 50 -6.16 4.11 14.32
CA GLY A 50 -4.91 4.22 13.58
C GLY A 50 -4.78 3.15 12.48
N LEU A 51 -5.28 1.94 12.74
CA LEU A 51 -5.36 0.91 11.70
C LEU A 51 -6.32 1.34 10.57
N THR A 52 -7.47 1.90 10.91
CA THR A 52 -8.46 2.40 9.93
C THR A 52 -7.86 3.50 9.07
N GLU A 53 -7.21 4.49 9.68
CA GLU A 53 -6.52 5.56 8.95
C GLU A 53 -5.43 5.00 8.03
N THR A 54 -4.63 4.05 8.51
CA THR A 54 -3.57 3.41 7.72
C THR A 54 -4.14 2.71 6.49
N VAL A 55 -5.22 1.94 6.64
CA VAL A 55 -5.88 1.28 5.52
C VAL A 55 -6.40 2.30 4.50
N VAL A 56 -7.05 3.38 4.95
CA VAL A 56 -7.51 4.44 4.06
C VAL A 56 -6.36 5.06 3.27
N VAL A 57 -5.25 5.41 3.94
CA VAL A 57 -4.08 5.99 3.28
C VAL A 57 -3.50 5.04 2.23
N LEU A 58 -3.40 3.74 2.55
CA LEU A 58 -2.90 2.74 1.61
C LEU A 58 -3.83 2.57 0.40
N SER A 59 -5.14 2.49 0.62
CA SER A 59 -6.13 2.41 -0.47
C SER A 59 -6.10 3.64 -1.36
N SER A 60 -6.02 4.86 -0.80
CA SER A 60 -5.90 6.09 -1.58
C SER A 60 -4.61 6.13 -2.39
N THR A 61 -3.48 5.73 -1.79
CA THR A 61 -2.19 5.67 -2.48
C THR A 61 -2.23 4.69 -3.66
N LEU A 62 -2.90 3.55 -3.48
CA LEU A 62 -3.10 2.58 -4.55
C LEU A 62 -3.99 3.15 -5.67
N ALA A 63 -5.10 3.81 -5.32
CA ALA A 63 -5.98 4.44 -6.29
C ALA A 63 -5.24 5.51 -7.12
N GLU A 64 -4.46 6.39 -6.48
CA GLU A 64 -3.62 7.39 -7.16
C GLU A 64 -2.61 6.74 -8.13
N ALA A 65 -2.02 5.61 -7.72
CA ALA A 65 -1.09 4.87 -8.57
C ALA A 65 -1.80 4.28 -9.80
N LEU A 66 -3.00 3.71 -9.62
CA LEU A 66 -3.82 3.18 -10.72
C LEU A 66 -4.24 4.30 -11.68
N GLU A 67 -4.68 5.45 -11.16
CA GLU A 67 -5.04 6.62 -11.96
C GLU A 67 -3.87 7.12 -12.81
N ARG A 68 -2.68 7.22 -12.21
CA ARG A 68 -1.47 7.64 -12.93
C ARG A 68 -1.11 6.66 -14.04
N ILE A 69 -1.12 5.35 -13.77
CA ILE A 69 -0.83 4.32 -14.78
C ILE A 69 -1.87 4.35 -15.90
N ALA A 70 -3.16 4.48 -15.56
CA ALA A 70 -4.23 4.57 -16.54
C ALA A 70 -4.05 5.81 -17.44
N ALA A 71 -3.75 6.96 -16.86
CA ALA A 71 -3.47 8.20 -17.61
C ALA A 71 -2.27 8.04 -18.56
N GLU A 72 -1.18 7.42 -18.11
CA GLU A 72 0.02 7.14 -18.93
C GLU A 72 -0.30 6.22 -20.14
N ARG A 73 -1.35 5.40 -20.04
CA ARG A 73 -1.74 4.41 -21.06
C ARG A 73 -3.00 4.80 -21.85
N GLY A 74 -3.60 5.95 -21.55
CA GLY A 74 -4.87 6.37 -22.17
C GLY A 74 -6.06 5.49 -21.79
N LEU A 75 -6.03 4.90 -20.60
CA LEU A 75 -7.06 4.01 -20.04
C LEU A 75 -7.88 4.71 -18.96
N VAL A 76 -8.98 4.06 -18.55
CA VAL A 76 -9.74 4.46 -17.36
C VAL A 76 -9.21 3.68 -16.14
N ALA A 77 -9.02 4.36 -15.01
CA ALA A 77 -8.50 3.74 -13.78
C ALA A 77 -9.41 2.62 -13.27
N ALA A 78 -10.73 2.74 -13.47
CA ALA A 78 -11.71 1.71 -13.13
C ALA A 78 -11.45 0.40 -13.87
N ASP A 79 -11.16 0.46 -15.18
CA ASP A 79 -10.85 -0.74 -15.99
C ASP A 79 -9.58 -1.43 -15.49
N LEU A 80 -8.58 -0.64 -15.05
CA LEU A 80 -7.35 -1.18 -14.48
C LEU A 80 -7.60 -1.80 -13.10
N ALA A 81 -8.45 -1.19 -12.28
CA ALA A 81 -8.85 -1.73 -10.98
C ALA A 81 -9.62 -3.06 -11.14
N GLU A 82 -10.51 -3.16 -12.12
CA GLU A 82 -11.24 -4.40 -12.41
C GLU A 82 -10.28 -5.56 -12.68
N ILE A 83 -9.19 -5.34 -13.44
CA ILE A 83 -8.17 -6.36 -13.74
C ILE A 83 -7.29 -6.66 -12.53
N TRP A 84 -6.91 -5.62 -11.77
CA TRP A 84 -5.96 -5.75 -10.66
C TRP A 84 -6.57 -6.45 -9.43
N PHE A 85 -7.88 -6.32 -9.24
CA PHE A 85 -8.61 -6.91 -8.11
C PHE A 85 -9.43 -8.14 -8.50
N VAL A 86 -9.20 -8.75 -9.68
CA VAL A 86 -9.77 -10.07 -9.99
C VAL A 86 -9.11 -11.12 -9.11
N ASP A 87 -9.94 -12.00 -8.53
CA ASP A 87 -9.52 -13.22 -7.84
C ASP A 87 -8.65 -14.14 -8.74
#